data_AF-A0A2N3D3F0-F1
#
_entry.id   AF-A0A2N3D3F0-F1
#
_cell.length_a   1.000
_cell.length_b   1.000
_cell.length_c   1.000
_cell.angle_alpha   90.00
_cell.angle_beta   90.00
_cell.angle_gamma   90.00
#
_symmetry.space_group_name_H-M   'P 1'
#
loop_
_entity.id
_entity.type
_entity.pdbx_description
1 polymer ?
#
loop_
_entity_poly.entity_id
_entity_poly.type
_entity_poly.pdbx_seq_one_letter_code
_entity_poly.pdbx_strand_id
1 'polypeptide(L)'
;WRQGQPWGVRAAVPGGFDVNAYRTRITAPQCPRVHERLSRWMTVTEWRALGVVAQRGLADDVMVSLFQPDGPGTPAWLLTGNYRAILEYNCSSYYAMSVGLLADEIVN
;
A
#
# COMPACT_ATOMS: atom_id res chain seq x y z
N TRP A 1 -9.21 -11.60 2.04
CA TRP A 1 -9.07 -11.39 0.58
C TRP A 1 -10.39 -10.91 0.00
N ARG A 2 -10.36 -9.98 -0.97
CA ARG A 2 -11.52 -9.44 -1.71
C ARG A 2 -11.30 -9.69 -3.20
N GLN A 3 -12.16 -10.51 -3.81
CA GLN A 3 -12.07 -10.83 -5.22
C GLN A 3 -12.25 -9.58 -6.10
N GLY A 4 -11.52 -9.52 -7.22
CA GLY A 4 -11.56 -8.39 -8.16
C GLY A 4 -10.80 -7.13 -7.71
N GLN A 5 -10.36 -7.06 -6.46
CA GLN A 5 -9.51 -5.97 -5.97
C GLN A 5 -8.02 -6.36 -6.10
N PRO A 6 -7.14 -5.49 -6.62
CA PRO A 6 -5.72 -5.80 -6.67
C PRO A 6 -5.10 -5.81 -5.26
N TRP A 7 -3.96 -6.49 -5.09
CA TRP A 7 -3.18 -6.45 -3.85
C TRP A 7 -2.71 -5.01 -3.54
N GLY A 8 -2.31 -4.28 -4.58
CA GLY A 8 -1.90 -2.89 -4.56
C GLY A 8 -1.69 -2.39 -5.98
N VAL A 9 -1.43 -1.11 -6.13
CA VAL A 9 -1.05 -0.49 -7.41
C VAL A 9 0.08 0.50 -7.18
N ARG A 10 0.92 0.74 -8.18
CA ARG A 10 1.93 1.80 -8.10
C ARG A 10 1.28 3.16 -7.89
N ALA A 11 1.99 4.03 -7.18
CA ALA A 11 1.54 5.38 -6.86
C ALA A 11 2.56 6.42 -7.34
N ALA A 12 2.05 7.52 -7.90
CA ALA A 12 2.81 8.76 -8.00
C ALA A 12 2.71 9.50 -6.68
N VAL A 13 3.85 9.95 -6.15
CA VAL A 13 3.95 10.70 -4.90
C VAL A 13 4.54 12.08 -5.21
N PRO A 14 3.95 13.18 -4.73
CA PRO A 14 4.50 14.52 -4.97
C PRO A 14 5.93 14.66 -4.46
N GLY A 15 6.74 15.49 -5.14
CA GLY A 15 8.05 15.86 -4.64
C GLY A 15 7.96 16.55 -3.28
N GLY A 16 8.81 16.15 -2.33
CA GLY A 16 8.80 16.70 -0.97
C GLY A 16 7.64 16.24 -0.08
N PHE A 17 6.84 15.25 -0.51
CA PHE A 17 5.75 14.71 0.29
C PHE A 17 6.27 14.11 1.63
N ASP A 18 5.76 14.63 2.75
CA ASP A 18 6.07 14.10 4.07
C ASP A 18 5.24 12.84 4.38
N VAL A 19 5.76 11.69 3.98
CA VAL A 19 5.17 10.37 4.27
C VAL A 19 5.03 10.13 5.78
N ASN A 20 5.95 10.69 6.57
CA ASN A 20 6.02 10.46 8.01
C ASN A 20 4.89 11.13 8.78
N ALA A 21 4.35 12.24 8.27
CA ALA A 21 3.14 12.88 8.79
C ALA A 21 1.91 11.95 8.73
N TYR A 22 1.95 10.93 7.86
CA TYR A 22 0.88 9.96 7.65
C TYR A 22 1.27 8.55 8.07
N ARG A 23 2.13 8.39 9.09
CA ARG A 23 2.40 7.08 9.71
C ARG A 23 1.12 6.46 10.28
N THR A 24 1.02 5.13 10.21
CA THR A 24 -0.08 4.39 10.84
C THR A 24 -0.27 4.81 12.30
N ARG A 25 -1.55 4.86 12.73
CA ARG A 25 -1.92 5.04 14.15
C ARG A 25 -2.43 3.74 14.77
N ILE A 26 -2.38 2.65 14.01
CA ILE A 26 -2.92 1.36 14.39
C ILE A 26 -1.77 0.50 14.90
N THR A 27 -1.94 -0.04 16.10
CA THR A 27 -1.14 -1.17 16.58
C THR A 27 -1.84 -2.46 16.15
N ALA A 28 -1.30 -3.12 15.12
CA ALA A 28 -1.88 -4.36 14.63
C ALA A 28 -1.62 -5.51 15.63
N PRO A 29 -2.64 -6.33 15.98
CA PRO A 29 -2.47 -7.44 16.91
C PRO A 29 -1.61 -8.58 16.31
N GLN A 30 -1.50 -8.63 14.98
CA GLN A 30 -0.70 -9.59 14.24
C GLN A 30 0.29 -8.84 13.35
N CYS A 31 1.49 -9.40 13.20
CA CYS A 31 2.58 -8.83 12.41
C CYS A 31 2.83 -7.31 12.65
N PRO A 32 2.96 -6.81 13.90
CA PRO A 32 2.98 -5.37 14.18
C PRO A 32 4.06 -4.58 13.40
N ARG A 33 5.26 -5.15 13.27
CA ARG A 33 6.40 -4.52 12.58
C ARG A 33 6.17 -4.20 11.10
N VAL A 34 5.42 -5.04 10.38
CA VAL A 34 5.13 -4.73 8.96
C VAL A 34 4.08 -3.63 8.84
N HIS A 35 3.14 -3.57 9.78
CA HIS A 35 2.10 -2.54 9.80
C HIS A 35 2.64 -1.16 10.19
N GLU A 36 3.66 -1.09 11.05
CA GLU A 36 4.38 0.16 11.40
C GLU A 36 5.00 0.85 10.18
N ARG A 37 5.34 0.09 9.14
CA ARG A 37 5.91 0.62 7.89
C ARG A 37 4.85 1.11 6.90
N LEU A 38 3.57 0.87 7.17
CA LEU A 38 2.48 1.35 6.34
C LEU A 38 2.02 2.72 6.80
N SER A 39 1.56 3.54 5.85
CA SER A 39 0.86 4.77 6.20
C SER A 39 -0.49 4.49 6.88
N ARG A 40 -1.16 5.57 7.32
CA ARG A 40 -2.57 5.57 7.71
C ARG A 40 -3.44 4.88 6.65
N TRP A 41 -4.50 4.24 7.12
CA TRP A 41 -5.52 3.62 6.29
C TRP A 41 -6.53 4.70 5.88
N MET A 42 -6.50 5.12 4.63
CA MET A 42 -7.31 6.21 4.09
C MET A 42 -7.85 5.79 2.72
N THR A 43 -8.94 6.40 2.30
CA THR A 43 -9.53 6.18 0.98
C THR A 43 -8.59 6.68 -0.12
N VAL A 44 -8.75 6.15 -1.34
CA VAL A 44 -8.05 6.64 -2.54
C VAL A 44 -8.34 8.13 -2.75
N THR A 45 -9.56 8.60 -2.47
CA THR A 45 -9.93 10.01 -2.59
C THR A 45 -9.14 10.90 -1.63
N GLU A 46 -8.98 10.50 -0.38
CA GLU A 46 -8.21 11.25 0.60
C GLU A 46 -6.72 11.30 0.22
N TRP A 47 -6.15 10.20 -0.27
CA TRP A 47 -4.78 10.20 -0.81
C TRP A 47 -4.61 11.11 -2.02
N ARG A 48 -5.58 11.09 -2.94
CA ARG A 48 -5.60 11.96 -4.12
C ARG A 48 -5.66 13.43 -3.72
N ALA A 49 -6.43 13.79 -2.69
CA ALA A 49 -6.48 15.15 -2.16
C ALA A 49 -5.13 15.64 -1.60
N LEU A 50 -4.25 14.71 -1.21
CA LEU A 50 -2.87 14.97 -0.79
C LEU A 50 -1.86 14.94 -1.95
N GLY A 51 -2.32 14.73 -3.19
CA GLY A 51 -1.49 14.61 -4.39
C GLY A 51 -0.91 13.22 -4.64
N VAL A 52 -1.20 12.23 -3.81
CA VAL A 52 -0.79 10.83 -4.03
C VAL A 52 -1.79 10.16 -4.97
N VAL A 53 -1.34 9.76 -6.16
CA VAL A 53 -2.23 9.29 -7.23
C VAL A 53 -1.91 7.85 -7.62
N ALA A 54 -2.93 7.00 -7.65
CA ALA A 54 -2.82 5.64 -8.19
C ALA A 54 -2.48 5.68 -9.69
N GLN A 55 -1.47 4.92 -10.12
CA GLN A 55 -1.08 4.83 -11.54
C GLN A 55 -2.01 3.92 -12.37
N ARG A 56 -2.75 3.04 -11.71
CA ARG A 56 -3.83 2.22 -12.29
C ARG A 56 -5.12 2.55 -11.54
N GLY A 57 -6.26 2.44 -12.23
CA GLY A 57 -7.57 2.70 -11.64
C GLY A 57 -7.82 1.89 -10.36
N LEU A 58 -8.10 2.60 -9.27
CA LEU A 58 -8.69 2.10 -8.04
C LEU A 58 -9.93 2.96 -7.76
N ALA A 59 -11.01 2.33 -7.29
CA ALA A 59 -12.22 3.07 -6.92
C ALA A 59 -11.95 4.01 -5.73
N ASP A 60 -12.66 5.13 -5.74
CA ASP A 60 -12.43 6.29 -4.87
C ASP A 60 -12.60 6.02 -3.38
N ASP A 61 -13.47 5.07 -3.05
CA ASP A 61 -13.81 4.63 -1.70
C ASP A 61 -12.93 3.47 -1.19
N VAL A 62 -12.06 2.91 -2.03
CA VAL A 62 -11.16 1.82 -1.62
C VAL A 62 -10.17 2.35 -0.60
N MET A 63 -10.12 1.68 0.55
CA MET A 63 -9.15 1.98 1.59
C MET A 63 -7.78 1.39 1.23
N VAL A 64 -6.75 2.21 1.36
CA VAL A 64 -5.37 1.87 1.04
C VAL A 64 -4.38 2.50 2.02
N SER A 65 -3.19 1.89 2.11
CA SER A 65 -2.00 2.46 2.74
C SER A 65 -1.00 2.80 1.65
N LEU A 66 -0.44 3.99 1.68
CA LEU A 66 0.81 4.32 1.00
C LEU A 66 1.97 3.52 1.62
N PHE A 67 2.80 2.94 0.76
CA PHE A 67 4.00 2.23 1.16
C PHE A 67 5.15 2.56 0.20
N GLN A 68 6.30 2.90 0.78
CA GLN A 68 7.56 3.10 0.08
C GLN A 68 8.61 2.19 0.72
N PRO A 69 8.83 0.97 0.18
CA PRO A 69 9.68 -0.03 0.83
C PRO A 69 11.08 0.47 1.10
N ASP A 70 11.61 1.27 0.18
CA ASP A 70 12.98 1.78 0.20
C ASP A 70 13.05 3.28 0.58
N GLY A 71 11.93 3.84 1.08
CA GLY A 71 11.86 5.19 1.64
C GLY A 71 11.42 6.30 0.67
N PRO A 72 11.34 7.56 1.14
CA PRO A 72 10.88 8.69 0.33
C PRO A 72 11.69 8.87 -0.95
N GLY A 73 11.04 9.30 -2.04
CA GLY A 73 11.68 9.46 -3.36
C GLY A 73 11.90 8.15 -4.14
N THR A 74 11.63 6.99 -3.55
CA THR A 74 11.68 5.68 -4.22
C THR A 74 10.28 5.26 -4.70
N PRO A 75 10.17 4.22 -5.55
CA PRO A 75 8.88 3.68 -5.96
C PRO A 75 7.90 3.47 -4.80
N ALA A 76 6.63 3.80 -5.05
CA ALA A 76 5.58 3.77 -4.05
C ALA A 76 4.38 2.96 -4.54
N TRP A 77 3.61 2.43 -3.58
CA TRP A 77 2.38 1.69 -3.85
C TRP A 77 1.25 2.16 -2.94
N LEU A 78 0.02 2.17 -3.47
CA LEU A 78 -1.20 2.16 -2.69
C LEU A 78 -1.62 0.71 -2.49
N LEU A 79 -1.48 0.22 -1.27
CA LEU A 79 -1.70 -1.16 -0.89
C LEU A 79 -3.11 -1.35 -0.33
N THR A 80 -3.84 -2.31 -0.87
CA THR A 80 -5.22 -2.58 -0.47
C THR A 80 -5.29 -3.64 0.65
N GLY A 81 -6.50 -3.97 1.08
CA GLY A 81 -6.73 -5.05 2.06
C GLY A 81 -6.18 -6.42 1.59
N ASN A 82 -6.01 -6.62 0.29
CA ASN A 82 -5.44 -7.87 -0.24
C ASN A 82 -3.93 -8.00 0.04
N TYR A 83 -3.18 -6.89 0.07
CA TYR A 83 -1.79 -6.93 0.54
C TYR A 83 -1.72 -7.36 2.02
N ARG A 84 -2.64 -6.84 2.86
CA ARG A 84 -2.72 -7.23 4.27
C ARG A 84 -3.04 -8.72 4.44
N ALA A 85 -3.92 -9.27 3.60
CA ALA A 85 -4.19 -10.71 3.59
C ALA A 85 -2.94 -11.55 3.20
N ILE A 86 -2.07 -11.05 2.33
CA ILE A 86 -0.80 -11.75 2.02
C ILE A 86 0.16 -11.70 3.23
N LEU A 87 0.19 -10.59 3.97
CA LEU A 87 1.01 -10.46 5.19
C LEU A 87 0.61 -11.46 6.29
N GLU A 88 -0.66 -11.90 6.34
CA GLU A 88 -1.11 -12.94 7.27
C GLU A 88 -0.46 -14.29 6.99
N TYR A 89 -0.06 -14.56 5.74
CA TYR A 89 0.67 -15.78 5.37
C TYR A 89 2.13 -15.73 5.82
N ASN A 90 2.77 -14.57 5.69
CA ASN A 90 4.13 -14.32 6.15
C ASN A 90 4.29 -12.85 6.51
N CYS A 91 4.69 -12.56 7.76
CA CYS A 91 4.89 -11.22 8.31
C CYS A 91 6.14 -10.52 7.72
N SER A 92 6.26 -10.44 6.40
CA SER A 92 7.35 -9.79 5.67
C SER A 92 6.82 -8.93 4.54
N SER A 93 7.08 -7.63 4.60
CA SER A 93 6.67 -6.69 3.55
C SER A 93 7.29 -7.02 2.20
N TYR A 94 8.56 -7.46 2.18
CA TYR A 94 9.23 -7.86 0.94
C TYR A 94 8.67 -9.17 0.38
N TYR A 95 8.28 -10.12 1.25
CA TYR A 95 7.58 -11.32 0.79
C TYR A 95 6.25 -10.95 0.10
N ALA A 96 5.42 -10.15 0.77
CA ALA A 96 4.12 -9.76 0.22
C ALA A 96 4.25 -8.92 -1.06
N MET A 97 5.28 -8.08 -1.15
CA MET A 97 5.63 -7.36 -2.38
C MET A 97 6.02 -8.32 -3.50
N SER A 98 6.91 -9.29 -3.25
CA SER A 98 7.33 -10.26 -4.26
C SER A 98 6.16 -11.10 -4.77
N VAL A 99 5.25 -11.54 -3.89
CA VAL A 99 4.03 -12.25 -4.28
C VAL A 99 3.15 -11.37 -5.18
N GLY A 100 2.91 -10.12 -4.78
CA GLY A 100 2.10 -9.19 -5.57
C GLY A 100 2.70 -8.86 -6.93
N LEU A 101 3.99 -8.53 -6.97
CA LEU A 101 4.72 -8.23 -8.21
C LEU A 101 4.74 -9.43 -9.15
N LEU A 102 5.02 -10.63 -8.63
CA LEU A 102 4.97 -11.85 -9.44
C LEU A 102 3.56 -12.11 -9.99
N ALA A 103 2.51 -11.90 -9.18
CA ALA A 103 1.14 -12.05 -9.64
C ALA A 103 0.78 -11.07 -10.77
N ASP A 104 1.29 -9.83 -10.70
CA ASP A 104 1.12 -8.85 -11.77
C ASP A 104 1.83 -9.31 -13.05
N GLU A 105 3.04 -9.86 -12.96
CA GLU A 105 3.79 -10.38 -14.13
C GLU A 105 3.17 -11.62 -14.78
N ILE A 106 2.45 -12.45 -14.02
CA ILE A 106 1.76 -13.64 -14.57
C ILE A 106 0.51 -13.27 -15.36
N VAL A 107 -0.14 -12.15 -15.00
CA VAL A 107 -1.42 -11.70 -15.61
C VAL A 107 -1.19 -10.70 -16.74
N ASN A 108 0.04 -10.19 -16.90
CA ASN A 108 0.49 -9.42 -18.06
C ASN A 108 0.44 -10.26 -19.36
#